data_AF-A0A7X1I5D9-F1
#
_entry.id   AF-A0A7X1I5D9-F1
#
_cell.length_a   1.000
_cell.length_b   1.000
_cell.length_c   1.000
_cell.angle_alpha   90.00
_cell.angle_beta   90.00
_cell.angle_gamma   90.00
#
_symmetry.space_group_name_H-M   'P 1'
#
loop_
_entity.id
_entity.type
_entity.pdbx_description
1 polymer ?
#
loop_
_entity_poly.entity_id
_entity_poly.type
_entity_poly.pdbx_seq_one_letter_code
_entity_poly.pdbx_strand_id
1 'polypeptide(L)'
;MTDQAIRPPAKTDPSTLALEFRHVHRLVDPGAEGVHAWQISLLAGDETVARVRATRGQYWKSHNLGERLADEGALAAVAAQQLFDEDGQFRAAYENFVDLPGNVLVVDDLHIEAPWDDPWTVAGVISSIIDRLTDNEYAVILPRISGDTTAALLTEAGVLLAAEPFSDELLIIDTALAAPEQATHRVREHLRSRARYGGADPLSEDWDEEDEGEEILTPRTRAVLHLALQQLSDQAWQEVATLGDQPAQRTAGGLFGSLPRVTWHQNAYWRRQMARAFDDLAADCASGADVGPRCTGEEMALHLGIARAQDLTRNRPRLVRDTVAGLPEERADFDWDACSDVLFQDHDVLMLFDNSLDGIEDPEGDVHQSLGMVNLAPSDWFAPFDPEEARDPDRGFLHP
;
A
#
# COMPACT_ATOMS: atom_id res chain seq x y z
N MET A 1 -34.29 -19.42 -21.93
CA MET A 1 -34.44 -18.92 -20.55
C MET A 1 -33.16 -19.33 -19.86
N THR A 2 -32.15 -18.51 -19.99
CA THR A 2 -30.81 -18.75 -19.46
C THR A 2 -30.73 -17.97 -18.16
N ASP A 3 -30.45 -18.69 -17.07
CA ASP A 3 -30.17 -18.14 -15.75
C ASP A 3 -29.10 -17.06 -15.88
N GLN A 4 -29.50 -15.81 -15.64
CA GLN A 4 -28.56 -14.77 -15.26
C GLN A 4 -28.10 -15.14 -13.85
N ALA A 5 -26.85 -15.58 -13.73
CA ALA A 5 -26.14 -15.59 -12.46
C ALA A 5 -26.34 -14.21 -11.81
N ILE A 6 -27.05 -14.21 -10.68
CA ILE A 6 -27.31 -13.01 -9.90
C ILE A 6 -25.96 -12.57 -9.33
N ARG A 7 -25.31 -11.61 -9.99
CA ARG A 7 -24.15 -10.89 -9.45
C ARG A 7 -24.54 -10.37 -8.06
N PRO A 8 -23.76 -10.62 -6.99
CA PRO A 8 -23.95 -9.90 -5.75
C PRO A 8 -23.80 -8.39 -6.05
N PRO A 9 -24.68 -7.53 -5.51
CA PRO A 9 -24.69 -6.12 -5.86
C PRO A 9 -23.40 -5.44 -5.39
N ALA A 10 -22.98 -4.38 -6.10
CA ALA A 10 -21.85 -3.48 -5.83
C ALA A 10 -21.89 -2.75 -4.46
N LYS A 11 -22.68 -3.21 -3.49
CA LYS A 11 -22.91 -2.61 -2.17
C LYS A 11 -21.91 -3.07 -1.09
N THR A 12 -20.87 -3.82 -1.47
CA THR A 12 -19.84 -4.32 -0.53
C THR A 12 -18.43 -3.92 -0.95
N ASP A 13 -18.28 -3.00 -1.91
CA ASP A 13 -16.99 -2.49 -2.33
C ASP A 13 -16.55 -1.31 -1.44
N PRO A 14 -15.57 -1.50 -0.53
CA PRO A 14 -15.11 -0.44 0.36
C PRO A 14 -14.44 0.73 -0.37
N SER A 15 -14.05 0.60 -1.64
CA SER A 15 -13.50 1.71 -2.43
C SER A 15 -14.51 2.84 -2.66
N THR A 16 -15.81 2.53 -2.55
CA THR A 16 -16.91 3.49 -2.72
C THR A 16 -17.23 4.30 -1.46
N LEU A 17 -16.60 3.94 -0.34
CA LEU A 17 -16.85 4.58 0.94
C LEU A 17 -16.10 5.92 1.07
N ALA A 18 -16.77 6.91 1.64
CA ALA A 18 -16.19 8.20 1.98
C ALA A 18 -16.31 8.49 3.47
N LEU A 19 -15.34 9.21 4.03
CA LEU A 19 -15.36 9.66 5.42
C LEU A 19 -15.56 11.16 5.50
N GLU A 20 -16.54 11.58 6.29
CA GLU A 20 -16.73 12.99 6.66
C GLU A 20 -16.34 13.21 8.12
N PHE A 21 -15.44 14.18 8.33
CA PHE A 21 -14.99 14.59 9.65
C PHE A 21 -15.67 15.90 10.02
N ARG A 22 -16.58 15.86 11.01
CA ARG A 22 -17.26 17.04 11.51
C ARG A 22 -16.72 17.41 12.88
N HIS A 23 -15.97 18.52 12.93
CA HIS A 23 -15.59 19.16 14.17
C HIS A 23 -16.79 19.88 14.77
N VAL A 24 -17.11 19.63 16.04
CA VAL A 24 -18.22 20.27 16.73
C VAL A 24 -17.66 21.33 17.67
N HIS A 25 -17.23 22.48 17.13
CA HIS A 25 -16.77 23.58 18.00
C HIS A 25 -17.08 24.99 17.47
N ARG A 26 -17.07 25.97 18.38
CA ARG A 26 -17.13 27.40 18.08
C ARG A 26 -15.71 27.97 17.93
N LEU A 27 -15.54 28.92 17.01
CA LEU A 27 -14.23 29.51 16.67
C LEU A 27 -13.44 30.06 17.88
N VAL A 28 -14.15 30.54 18.90
CA VAL A 28 -13.58 30.99 20.17
C VAL A 28 -14.46 30.44 21.28
N ASP A 29 -14.03 29.35 21.89
CA ASP A 29 -14.64 28.85 23.11
C ASP A 29 -13.53 28.22 23.98
N PRO A 30 -13.13 28.93 25.06
CA PRO A 30 -12.10 28.48 26.01
C PRO A 30 -12.42 27.11 26.62
N GLY A 31 -13.69 26.71 26.66
CA GLY A 31 -14.14 25.42 27.19
C GLY A 31 -13.70 24.21 26.37
N ALA A 32 -13.22 24.38 25.12
CA ALA A 32 -12.67 23.29 24.32
C ALA A 32 -11.16 23.37 24.08
N GLU A 33 -10.43 24.24 24.78
CA GLU A 33 -8.98 24.32 24.62
C GLU A 33 -8.28 23.03 25.10
N GLY A 34 -7.91 22.12 24.21
CA GLY A 34 -7.23 20.86 24.60
C GLY A 34 -8.12 19.65 24.83
N VAL A 35 -9.45 19.77 24.71
CA VAL A 35 -10.38 18.62 24.50
C VAL A 35 -11.31 18.95 23.35
N HIS A 36 -11.29 18.12 22.31
CA HIS A 36 -12.00 18.36 21.06
C HIS A 36 -12.82 17.12 20.69
N ALA A 37 -14.14 17.26 20.59
CA ALA A 37 -15.03 16.20 20.14
C ALA A 37 -15.27 16.26 18.62
N TRP A 38 -15.26 15.09 17.99
CA TRP A 38 -15.45 14.89 16.57
C TRP A 38 -16.55 13.86 16.33
N GLN A 39 -17.41 14.17 15.36
CA GLN A 39 -18.30 13.18 14.79
C GLN A 39 -17.75 12.80 13.42
N ILE A 40 -17.53 11.51 13.22
CA ILE A 40 -17.07 10.95 11.95
C ILE A 40 -18.21 10.13 11.36
N SER A 41 -18.51 10.36 10.09
CA SER A 41 -19.54 9.63 9.34
C SER A 41 -18.88 8.86 8.20
N LEU A 42 -19.26 7.59 8.02
CA LEU A 42 -18.94 6.79 6.86
C LEU A 42 -20.12 6.85 5.89
N LEU A 43 -19.85 7.21 4.64
CA LEU A 43 -20.84 7.38 3.59
C LEU A 43 -20.65 6.33 2.50
N ALA A 44 -21.74 5.69 2.07
CA ALA A 44 -21.79 4.89 0.85
C ALA A 44 -22.58 5.68 -0.20
N GLY A 45 -21.89 6.39 -1.09
CA GLY A 45 -22.50 7.44 -1.89
C GLY A 45 -22.99 8.60 -1.01
N ASP A 46 -24.29 8.91 -1.04
CA ASP A 46 -24.90 9.99 -0.23
C ASP A 46 -25.51 9.49 1.09
N GLU A 47 -25.46 8.18 1.37
CA GLU A 47 -26.09 7.57 2.54
C GLU A 47 -25.07 7.38 3.67
N THR A 48 -25.39 7.86 4.88
CA THR A 48 -24.58 7.59 6.07
C THR A 48 -24.82 6.17 6.57
N VAL A 49 -23.81 5.32 6.43
CA VAL A 49 -23.85 3.90 6.84
C VAL A 49 -23.14 3.64 8.16
N ALA A 50 -22.30 4.56 8.63
CA ALA A 50 -21.72 4.50 9.97
C ALA A 50 -21.54 5.88 10.59
N ARG A 51 -21.54 5.90 11.92
CA ARG A 51 -21.17 7.05 12.75
C ARG A 51 -20.30 6.57 13.90
N VAL A 52 -19.26 7.32 14.18
CA VAL A 52 -18.36 7.06 15.32
C VAL A 52 -17.93 8.40 15.92
N ARG A 53 -17.76 8.43 17.23
CA ARG A 53 -17.27 9.60 17.95
C ARG A 53 -15.79 9.44 18.24
N ALA A 54 -15.07 10.56 18.16
CA ALA A 54 -13.69 10.64 18.63
C ALA A 54 -13.50 11.87 19.51
N THR A 55 -12.88 11.68 20.68
CA THR A 55 -12.56 12.73 21.64
C THR A 55 -11.04 12.86 21.74
N ARG A 56 -10.51 13.96 21.21
CA ARG A 56 -9.08 14.25 21.20
C ARG A 56 -8.71 15.13 22.40
N GLY A 57 -7.80 14.64 23.24
CA GLY A 57 -7.27 15.31 24.42
C GLY A 57 -5.79 15.65 24.31
N GLN A 58 -5.38 16.85 24.73
CA GLN A 58 -3.99 17.32 24.72
C GLN A 58 -3.62 17.92 26.08
N TYR A 59 -2.81 17.20 26.86
CA TYR A 59 -2.52 17.54 28.26
C TYR A 59 -1.86 18.91 28.40
N TRP A 60 -0.89 19.21 27.53
CA TRP A 60 -0.16 20.48 27.56
C TRP A 60 -1.01 21.71 27.21
N LYS A 61 -2.15 21.54 26.53
CA LYS A 61 -3.12 22.62 26.27
C LYS A 61 -4.13 22.80 27.40
N SER A 62 -4.28 21.79 28.25
CA SER A 62 -5.30 21.74 29.29
C SER A 62 -4.73 21.15 30.57
N HIS A 63 -4.41 22.02 31.53
CA HIS A 63 -3.87 21.64 32.85
C HIS A 63 -4.82 20.76 33.69
N ASN A 64 -6.07 20.54 33.25
CA ASN A 64 -7.07 19.68 33.86
C ASN A 64 -7.70 18.68 32.86
N LEU A 65 -6.88 18.09 31.97
CA LEU A 65 -7.37 17.17 30.92
C LEU A 65 -8.25 16.03 31.47
N GLY A 66 -7.89 15.42 32.60
CA GLY A 66 -8.66 14.34 33.21
C GLY A 66 -10.10 14.74 33.55
N GLU A 67 -10.29 15.89 34.21
CA GLU A 67 -11.63 16.42 34.53
C GLU A 67 -12.47 16.63 33.26
N ARG A 68 -11.84 17.17 32.21
CA ARG A 68 -12.54 17.52 30.98
C ARG A 68 -12.89 16.30 30.14
N LEU A 69 -12.05 15.27 30.12
CA LEU A 69 -12.42 13.98 29.53
C LEU A 69 -13.56 13.32 30.32
N ALA A 70 -13.64 13.52 31.63
CA ALA A 70 -14.75 13.03 32.44
C ALA A 70 -16.09 13.69 32.09
N ASP A 71 -16.08 14.97 31.70
CA ASP A 71 -17.27 15.72 31.28
C ASP A 71 -17.84 15.27 29.91
N GLU A 72 -17.01 14.66 29.05
CA GLU A 72 -17.43 14.19 27.72
C GLU A 72 -18.36 12.96 27.77
N GLY A 73 -18.43 12.28 28.92
CA GLY A 73 -19.23 11.08 29.15
C GLY A 73 -18.68 9.82 28.45
N ALA A 74 -19.43 8.72 28.54
CA ALA A 74 -19.13 7.45 27.87
C ALA A 74 -17.72 6.91 28.16
N LEU A 75 -16.96 6.50 27.13
CA LEU A 75 -15.64 5.88 27.31
C LEU A 75 -14.60 6.88 27.78
N ALA A 76 -14.73 8.16 27.41
CA ALA A 76 -13.81 9.22 27.82
C ALA A 76 -13.77 9.39 29.35
N ALA A 77 -14.91 9.22 30.03
CA ALA A 77 -14.98 9.25 31.48
C ALA A 77 -14.32 8.05 32.15
N VAL A 78 -14.42 6.86 31.55
CA VAL A 78 -13.71 5.66 32.02
C VAL A 78 -12.21 5.84 31.83
N ALA A 79 -11.77 6.31 30.66
CA ALA A 79 -10.39 6.65 30.39
C ALA A 79 -9.87 7.69 31.40
N ALA A 80 -10.61 8.77 31.64
CA ALA A 80 -10.21 9.79 32.61
C ALA A 80 -9.89 9.20 34.00
N GLN A 81 -10.74 8.30 34.52
CA GLN A 81 -10.55 7.67 35.83
C GLN A 81 -9.33 6.75 35.88
N GLN A 82 -9.06 6.03 34.80
CA GLN A 82 -7.98 5.04 34.73
C GLN A 82 -6.63 5.66 34.33
N LEU A 83 -6.62 6.76 33.59
CA LEU A 83 -5.39 7.40 33.11
C LEU A 83 -4.86 8.46 34.09
N PHE A 84 -5.74 9.14 34.82
CA PHE A 84 -5.37 10.25 35.71
C PHE A 84 -5.61 9.94 37.20
N ASP A 85 -4.75 10.50 38.05
CA ASP A 85 -4.93 10.49 39.51
C ASP A 85 -5.79 11.66 40.01
N GLU A 86 -5.93 11.77 41.33
CA GLU A 86 -6.74 12.82 41.98
C GLU A 86 -6.14 14.22 41.82
N ASP A 87 -4.83 14.32 41.54
CA ASP A 87 -4.12 15.59 41.30
C ASP A 87 -4.11 15.96 39.80
N GLY A 88 -4.81 15.18 38.96
CA GLY A 88 -4.88 15.39 37.52
C GLY A 88 -3.59 15.04 36.77
N GLN A 89 -2.65 14.35 37.40
CA GLN A 89 -1.45 13.82 36.75
C GLN A 89 -1.74 12.44 36.15
N PHE A 90 -0.93 12.04 35.18
CA PHE A 90 -1.00 10.68 34.66
C PHE A 90 -0.58 9.66 35.72
N ARG A 91 -1.33 8.55 35.82
CA ARG A 91 -0.97 7.45 36.71
C ARG A 91 0.26 6.73 36.16
N ALA A 92 1.17 6.34 37.06
CA ALA A 92 2.37 5.59 36.70
C ALA A 92 2.11 4.31 35.88
N ALA A 93 0.97 3.65 36.09
CA ALA A 93 0.58 2.47 35.30
C ALA A 93 0.40 2.81 33.81
N TYR A 94 -0.19 3.96 33.49
CA TYR A 94 -0.34 4.45 32.13
C TYR A 94 0.97 5.01 31.58
N GLU A 95 1.71 5.78 32.35
CA GLU A 95 3.02 6.32 31.91
C GLU A 95 4.03 5.22 31.59
N ASN A 96 3.95 4.06 32.24
CA ASN A 96 4.80 2.91 31.91
C ASN A 96 4.27 2.10 30.71
N PHE A 97 3.02 2.32 30.29
CA PHE A 97 2.38 1.59 29.21
C PHE A 97 2.60 2.25 27.84
N VAL A 98 2.64 3.58 27.80
CA VAL A 98 2.82 4.34 26.56
C VAL A 98 4.13 5.14 26.59
N ASP A 99 4.77 5.30 25.44
CA ASP A 99 6.04 6.02 25.32
C ASP A 99 5.88 7.53 25.60
N LEU A 100 4.81 8.15 25.08
CA LEU A 100 4.49 9.57 25.32
C LEU A 100 3.02 9.79 25.75
N PRO A 101 2.72 9.91 27.05
CA PRO A 101 1.34 9.95 27.56
C PRO A 101 0.57 11.25 27.28
N GLY A 102 1.22 12.28 26.73
CA GLY A 102 0.72 13.66 26.71
C GLY A 102 -0.48 13.95 25.81
N ASN A 103 -0.80 13.07 24.86
CA ASN A 103 -1.97 13.21 24.00
C ASN A 103 -2.79 11.91 23.99
N VAL A 104 -4.11 12.04 24.05
CA VAL A 104 -5.05 10.92 24.11
C VAL A 104 -6.09 11.09 23.03
N LEU A 105 -6.46 10.00 22.35
CA LEU A 105 -7.57 9.97 21.40
C LEU A 105 -8.52 8.85 21.80
N VAL A 106 -9.68 9.19 22.36
CA VAL A 106 -10.69 8.19 22.72
C VAL A 106 -11.63 8.01 21.53
N VAL A 107 -11.85 6.78 21.07
CA VAL A 107 -12.80 6.47 19.98
C VAL A 107 -13.90 5.57 20.53
N ASP A 108 -15.15 6.02 20.42
CA ASP A 108 -16.32 5.34 20.99
C ASP A 108 -17.61 5.60 20.19
N ASP A 109 -18.74 5.14 20.74
CA ASP A 109 -20.09 5.37 20.20
C ASP A 109 -20.25 4.98 18.71
N LEU A 110 -19.73 3.78 18.36
CA LEU A 110 -19.84 3.25 17.01
C LEU A 110 -21.27 2.75 16.74
N HIS A 111 -21.86 3.29 15.69
CA HIS A 111 -23.02 2.76 15.00
C HIS A 111 -22.64 2.48 13.55
N ILE A 112 -22.83 1.25 13.09
CA ILE A 112 -22.55 0.86 11.69
C ILE A 112 -23.61 -0.12 11.22
N GLU A 113 -24.03 0.02 9.98
CA GLU A 113 -25.06 -0.79 9.35
C GLU A 113 -24.47 -1.84 8.42
N ALA A 114 -25.12 -3.00 8.34
CA ALA A 114 -24.80 -4.02 7.36
C ALA A 114 -24.91 -3.46 5.92
N PRO A 115 -24.03 -3.89 4.99
CA PRO A 115 -23.05 -4.98 5.12
C PRO A 115 -21.65 -4.53 5.59
N TRP A 116 -21.54 -3.34 6.19
CA TRP A 116 -20.26 -2.72 6.56
C TRP A 116 -19.87 -2.97 8.02
N ASP A 117 -20.72 -3.67 8.78
CA ASP A 117 -20.61 -3.96 10.20
C ASP A 117 -19.63 -5.11 10.49
N ASP A 118 -18.43 -5.02 9.90
CA ASP A 118 -17.36 -5.98 10.09
C ASP A 118 -16.08 -5.33 10.67
N PRO A 119 -15.22 -6.11 11.36
CA PRO A 119 -14.04 -5.57 12.03
C PRO A 119 -13.03 -4.89 11.11
N TRP A 120 -12.88 -5.33 9.86
CA TRP A 120 -11.91 -4.75 8.93
C TRP A 120 -12.36 -3.39 8.41
N THR A 121 -13.65 -3.24 8.11
CA THR A 121 -14.23 -1.93 7.75
C THR A 121 -14.08 -0.95 8.91
N VAL A 122 -14.39 -1.38 10.13
CA VAL A 122 -14.23 -0.56 11.34
C VAL A 122 -12.76 -0.22 11.60
N ALA A 123 -11.83 -1.15 11.41
CA ALA A 123 -10.39 -0.89 11.51
C ALA A 123 -9.92 0.14 10.47
N GLY A 124 -10.44 0.09 9.23
CA GLY A 124 -10.15 1.09 8.20
C GLY A 124 -10.64 2.49 8.58
N VAL A 125 -11.82 2.58 9.21
CA VAL A 125 -12.37 3.83 9.76
C VAL A 125 -11.49 4.35 10.89
N ILE A 126 -11.15 3.52 11.89
CA ILE A 126 -10.29 3.92 13.02
C ILE A 126 -8.91 4.36 12.54
N SER A 127 -8.29 3.60 11.63
CA SER A 127 -7.00 3.97 11.03
C SER A 127 -7.06 5.36 10.38
N SER A 128 -8.11 5.64 9.62
CA SER A 128 -8.33 6.96 9.02
C SER A 128 -8.54 8.05 10.07
N ILE A 129 -9.23 7.74 11.17
CA ILE A 129 -9.41 8.67 12.29
C ILE A 129 -8.07 9.02 12.93
N ILE A 130 -7.23 8.01 13.20
CA ILE A 130 -5.87 8.20 13.72
C ILE A 130 -5.11 9.13 12.77
N ASP A 131 -4.96 8.77 11.50
CA ASP A 131 -4.20 9.57 10.51
C ASP A 131 -4.62 11.04 10.44
N ARG A 132 -5.92 11.34 10.60
CA ARG A 132 -6.44 12.71 10.45
C ARG A 132 -6.42 13.50 11.75
N LEU A 133 -6.59 12.84 12.90
CA LEU A 133 -6.77 13.52 14.18
C LEU A 133 -5.51 13.50 15.06
N THR A 134 -4.54 12.64 14.77
CA THR A 134 -3.24 12.61 15.45
C THR A 134 -2.18 13.34 14.62
N ASP A 135 -1.63 14.40 15.17
CA ASP A 135 -0.57 15.22 14.55
C ASP A 135 0.85 14.89 15.07
N ASN A 136 0.92 14.10 16.14
CA ASN A 136 2.12 13.63 16.82
C ASN A 136 1.81 12.24 17.42
N GLU A 137 2.56 11.83 18.43
CA GLU A 137 2.32 10.61 19.21
C GLU A 137 1.09 10.75 20.13
N TYR A 138 0.20 9.77 20.06
CA TYR A 138 -1.04 9.66 20.83
C TYR A 138 -1.19 8.25 21.40
N ALA A 139 -1.78 8.18 22.59
CA ALA A 139 -2.45 6.96 23.05
C ALA A 139 -3.89 6.96 22.52
N VAL A 140 -4.21 6.02 21.62
CA VAL A 140 -5.57 5.85 21.12
C VAL A 140 -6.29 4.85 22.01
N ILE A 141 -7.38 5.27 22.64
CA ILE A 141 -8.13 4.50 23.62
C ILE A 141 -9.39 3.95 22.95
N LEU A 142 -9.55 2.63 23.03
CA LEU A 142 -10.69 1.90 22.50
C LEU A 142 -11.36 1.11 23.62
N PRO A 143 -12.68 0.83 23.52
CA PRO A 143 -13.35 0.00 24.50
C PRO A 143 -12.87 -1.45 24.37
N ARG A 144 -12.80 -2.15 25.50
CA ARG A 144 -12.61 -3.60 25.58
C ARG A 144 -13.92 -4.25 26.00
N ILE A 145 -14.71 -4.65 25.01
CA ILE A 145 -16.04 -5.23 25.20
C ILE A 145 -16.07 -6.59 24.52
N SER A 146 -16.62 -7.58 25.20
CA SER A 146 -16.86 -8.91 24.64
C SER A 146 -18.33 -9.11 24.26
N GLY A 147 -18.60 -9.85 23.20
CA GLY A 147 -19.94 -10.26 22.80
C GLY A 147 -20.31 -9.79 21.39
N ASP A 148 -21.50 -10.14 20.94
CA ASP A 148 -21.99 -9.80 19.59
C ASP A 148 -22.76 -8.47 19.61
N THR A 149 -22.01 -7.37 19.75
CA THR A 149 -22.57 -6.00 19.73
C THR A 149 -21.74 -5.13 18.81
N THR A 150 -22.34 -4.09 18.24
CA THR A 150 -21.60 -3.09 17.42
C THR A 150 -20.42 -2.48 18.19
N ALA A 151 -20.52 -2.36 19.51
CA ALA A 151 -19.43 -1.87 20.35
C ALA A 151 -18.24 -2.84 20.45
N ALA A 152 -18.46 -4.15 20.31
CA ALA A 152 -17.39 -5.14 20.27
C ALA A 152 -16.56 -5.06 18.97
N LEU A 153 -17.13 -4.55 17.88
CA LEU A 153 -16.37 -4.29 16.65
C LEU A 153 -15.24 -3.29 16.86
N LEU A 154 -15.38 -2.32 17.78
CA LEU A 154 -14.26 -1.42 18.14
C LEU A 154 -13.13 -2.18 18.84
N THR A 155 -13.46 -3.18 19.66
CA THR A 155 -12.47 -4.05 20.31
C THR A 155 -11.73 -4.89 19.27
N GLU A 156 -12.46 -5.54 18.36
CA GLU A 156 -11.88 -6.38 17.31
C GLU A 156 -11.04 -5.56 16.33
N ALA A 157 -11.53 -4.39 15.92
CA ALA A 157 -10.78 -3.45 15.10
C ALA A 157 -9.51 -2.93 15.80
N GLY A 158 -9.58 -2.69 17.12
CA GLY A 158 -8.41 -2.36 17.93
C GLY A 158 -7.34 -3.46 17.86
N VAL A 159 -7.74 -4.73 18.02
CA VAL A 159 -6.82 -5.87 17.91
C VAL A 159 -6.19 -5.95 16.52
N LEU A 160 -6.98 -5.73 15.45
CA LEU A 160 -6.45 -5.67 14.07
C LEU A 160 -5.41 -4.55 13.89
N LEU A 161 -5.56 -3.45 14.63
CA LEU A 161 -4.65 -2.30 14.67
C LEU A 161 -3.55 -2.41 15.74
N ALA A 162 -3.32 -3.61 16.29
CA ALA A 162 -2.31 -3.89 17.30
C ALA A 162 -2.52 -3.13 18.63
N ALA A 163 -3.77 -2.90 19.03
CA ALA A 163 -4.09 -2.38 20.36
C ALA A 163 -3.78 -3.44 21.43
N GLU A 164 -3.18 -3.00 22.54
CA GLU A 164 -2.87 -3.84 23.67
C GLU A 164 -3.87 -3.64 24.83
N PRO A 165 -4.21 -4.69 25.60
CA PRO A 165 -5.05 -4.56 26.77
C PRO A 165 -4.36 -3.76 27.87
N PHE A 166 -4.91 -2.58 28.18
CA PHE A 166 -4.47 -1.78 29.32
C PHE A 166 -5.22 -2.18 30.59
N SER A 167 -6.52 -2.44 30.47
CA SER A 167 -7.38 -2.88 31.57
C SER A 167 -8.47 -3.83 31.06
N ASP A 168 -9.39 -4.21 31.95
CA ASP A 168 -10.58 -4.99 31.57
C ASP A 168 -11.57 -4.18 30.71
N GLU A 169 -11.46 -2.85 30.71
CA GLU A 169 -12.36 -1.95 30.00
C GLU A 169 -11.71 -1.23 28.81
N LEU A 170 -10.38 -1.13 28.77
CA LEU A 170 -9.65 -0.32 27.80
C LEU A 170 -8.61 -1.12 27.02
N LEU A 171 -8.61 -0.93 25.71
CA LEU A 171 -7.49 -1.20 24.82
C LEU A 171 -6.76 0.12 24.51
N ILE A 172 -5.44 0.06 24.34
CA ILE A 172 -4.62 1.21 23.97
C ILE A 172 -3.76 0.87 22.75
N ILE A 173 -3.79 1.74 21.75
CA ILE A 173 -2.80 1.76 20.65
C ILE A 173 -1.84 2.90 20.96
N ASP A 174 -0.55 2.59 21.13
CA ASP A 174 0.49 3.61 21.20
C ASP A 174 1.03 3.91 19.81
N THR A 175 0.69 5.08 19.26
CA THR A 175 1.11 5.46 17.91
C THR A 175 2.59 5.82 17.80
N ALA A 176 3.35 5.84 18.91
CA ALA A 176 4.80 5.98 18.87
C ALA A 176 5.51 4.70 18.39
N LEU A 177 4.82 3.55 18.46
CA LEU A 177 5.37 2.26 18.09
C LEU A 177 5.19 1.97 16.59
N ALA A 178 6.06 1.11 16.05
CA ALA A 178 5.98 0.68 14.64
C ALA A 178 4.84 -0.33 14.38
N ALA A 179 4.40 -1.07 15.40
CA ALA A 179 3.41 -2.14 15.22
C ALA A 179 2.04 -1.62 14.70
N PRO A 180 1.48 -0.51 15.21
CA PRO A 180 0.24 0.06 14.66
C PRO A 180 0.35 0.55 13.21
N GLU A 181 1.52 1.02 12.78
CA GLU A 181 1.76 1.43 11.38
C GLU A 181 1.70 0.21 10.44
N GLN A 182 2.39 -0.87 10.80
CA GLN A 182 2.34 -2.13 10.06
C GLN A 182 0.93 -2.73 10.06
N ALA A 183 0.23 -2.65 11.19
CA ALA A 183 -1.15 -3.10 11.31
C ALA A 183 -2.10 -2.29 10.41
N THR A 184 -1.95 -0.97 10.38
CA THR A 184 -2.66 -0.07 9.46
C THR A 184 -2.40 -0.43 8.00
N HIS A 185 -1.16 -0.73 7.64
CA HIS A 185 -0.83 -1.19 6.28
C HIS A 185 -1.59 -2.48 5.92
N ARG A 186 -1.58 -3.48 6.80
CA ARG A 186 -2.32 -4.75 6.58
C ARG A 186 -3.82 -4.53 6.43
N VAL A 187 -4.43 -3.67 7.25
CA VAL A 187 -5.85 -3.33 7.14
C VAL A 187 -6.17 -2.67 5.80
N ARG A 188 -5.35 -1.73 5.34
CA ARG A 188 -5.53 -1.07 4.04
C ARG A 188 -5.38 -2.04 2.87
N GLU A 189 -4.39 -2.93 2.93
CA GLU A 189 -4.21 -3.97 1.91
C GLU A 189 -5.38 -4.94 1.87
N HIS A 190 -5.89 -5.37 3.04
CA HIS A 190 -7.07 -6.22 3.10
C HIS A 190 -8.31 -5.53 2.50
N LEU A 191 -8.54 -4.25 2.81
CA LEU A 191 -9.67 -3.50 2.24
C LEU A 191 -9.52 -3.27 0.73
N ARG A 192 -8.31 -3.02 0.24
CA ARG A 192 -8.01 -2.93 -1.19
C ARG A 192 -8.29 -4.25 -1.89
N SER A 193 -7.78 -5.35 -1.33
CA SER A 193 -8.04 -6.69 -1.82
C SER A 193 -9.55 -6.99 -1.82
N ARG A 194 -10.29 -6.65 -0.77
CA ARG A 194 -11.75 -6.83 -0.73
C ARG A 194 -12.48 -6.02 -1.80
N ALA A 195 -12.06 -4.77 -2.04
CA ALA A 195 -12.55 -3.96 -3.16
C ALA A 195 -12.28 -4.65 -4.51
N ARG A 196 -11.09 -5.25 -4.67
CA ARG A 196 -10.63 -5.91 -5.89
C ARG A 196 -11.13 -7.34 -6.12
N TYR A 197 -11.43 -8.12 -5.09
CA TYR A 197 -11.71 -9.56 -5.21
C TYR A 197 -12.99 -10.03 -4.51
N GLY A 198 -13.54 -9.25 -3.58
CA GLY A 198 -14.97 -9.37 -3.19
C GLY A 198 -15.18 -9.99 -1.83
N GLY A 199 -14.10 -10.03 -1.04
CA GLY A 199 -14.12 -10.54 0.32
C GLY A 199 -13.82 -12.04 0.42
N ALA A 200 -13.47 -12.70 -0.68
CA ALA A 200 -12.65 -13.91 -0.58
C ALA A 200 -11.26 -13.46 -0.07
N ASP A 201 -10.77 -14.10 0.98
CA ASP A 201 -9.40 -13.90 1.44
C ASP A 201 -8.47 -14.40 0.33
N PRO A 202 -7.58 -13.58 -0.24
CA PRO A 202 -6.63 -14.05 -1.25
C PRO A 202 -5.72 -15.17 -0.74
N LEU A 203 -5.67 -15.36 0.59
CA LEU A 203 -4.89 -16.38 1.26
C LEU A 203 -5.73 -17.58 1.73
N SER A 204 -7.05 -17.61 1.50
CA SER A 204 -7.81 -18.83 1.72
C SER A 204 -7.43 -19.84 0.65
N GLU A 205 -6.92 -21.01 1.05
CA GLU A 205 -6.54 -22.12 0.17
C GLU A 205 -7.69 -22.66 -0.71
N ASP A 206 -8.93 -22.19 -0.50
CA ASP A 206 -10.12 -22.46 -1.31
C ASP A 206 -10.30 -21.42 -2.44
N TRP A 207 -9.23 -21.14 -3.20
CA TRP A 207 -9.44 -20.59 -4.54
C TRP A 207 -10.09 -21.69 -5.38
N ASP A 208 -11.41 -21.60 -5.57
CA ASP A 208 -12.09 -22.43 -6.56
C ASP A 208 -11.36 -22.22 -7.90
N GLU A 209 -10.86 -23.31 -8.50
CA GLU A 209 -10.16 -23.38 -9.80
C GLU A 209 -11.00 -22.80 -10.97
N GLU A 210 -12.12 -22.14 -10.72
CA GLU A 210 -13.03 -21.56 -11.71
C GLU A 210 -12.68 -20.10 -12.11
N ASP A 211 -11.78 -19.41 -11.42
CA ASP A 211 -11.33 -18.03 -11.76
C ASP A 211 -10.06 -17.98 -12.64
N GLU A 212 -9.81 -19.02 -13.45
CA GLU A 212 -8.72 -19.11 -14.45
C GLU A 212 -8.85 -18.11 -15.64
N GLY A 213 -9.45 -16.93 -15.46
CA GLY A 213 -9.76 -16.02 -16.56
C GLY A 213 -9.68 -14.52 -16.30
N GLU A 214 -9.29 -14.05 -15.11
CA GLU A 214 -9.15 -12.61 -14.89
C GLU A 214 -7.87 -12.09 -15.58
N GLU A 215 -8.03 -11.21 -16.58
CA GLU A 215 -6.90 -10.61 -17.31
C GLU A 215 -6.16 -9.65 -16.36
N ILE A 216 -5.07 -10.14 -15.75
CA ILE A 216 -4.28 -9.40 -14.76
C ILE A 216 -3.74 -8.08 -15.33
N LEU A 217 -3.38 -8.07 -16.62
CA LEU A 217 -2.96 -6.86 -17.32
C LEU A 217 -4.15 -6.16 -18.00
N THR A 218 -5.10 -5.69 -17.20
CA THR A 218 -6.29 -4.95 -17.67
C THR A 218 -5.92 -3.81 -18.63
N PRO A 219 -6.84 -3.33 -19.50
CA PRO A 219 -6.54 -2.24 -20.44
C PRO A 219 -5.96 -0.98 -19.77
N ARG A 220 -6.45 -0.63 -18.58
CA ARG A 220 -5.96 0.52 -17.82
C ARG A 220 -4.59 0.27 -17.20
N THR A 221 -4.37 -0.90 -16.62
CA THR A 221 -3.07 -1.31 -16.07
C THR A 221 -2.01 -1.31 -17.17
N ARG A 222 -2.31 -1.91 -18.33
CA ARG A 222 -1.47 -1.91 -19.53
C ARG A 222 -1.11 -0.50 -20.00
N ALA A 223 -2.06 0.42 -20.00
CA ALA A 223 -1.83 1.80 -20.42
C ALA A 223 -0.87 2.56 -19.47
N VAL A 224 -0.96 2.31 -18.15
CA VAL A 224 -0.04 2.91 -17.18
C VAL A 224 1.34 2.27 -17.25
N LEU A 225 1.42 0.95 -17.45
CA LEU A 225 2.69 0.25 -17.67
C LEU A 225 3.39 0.75 -18.93
N HIS A 226 2.65 0.91 -20.03
CA HIS A 226 3.15 1.52 -21.27
C HIS A 226 3.77 2.91 -21.01
N LEU A 227 3.05 3.79 -20.30
CA LEU A 227 3.56 5.12 -19.94
C LEU A 227 4.83 5.03 -19.07
N ALA A 228 4.88 4.11 -18.11
CA ALA A 228 6.04 3.91 -17.25
C ALA A 228 7.26 3.48 -18.05
N LEU A 229 7.11 2.50 -18.93
CA LEU A 229 8.17 1.99 -19.81
C LEU A 229 8.66 3.07 -20.78
N GLN A 230 7.76 3.89 -21.35
CA GLN A 230 8.15 5.04 -22.18
C GLN A 230 9.02 6.05 -21.40
N GLN A 231 8.65 6.38 -20.16
CA GLN A 231 9.44 7.29 -19.33
C GLN A 231 10.82 6.72 -18.97
N LEU A 232 10.90 5.42 -18.70
CA LEU A 232 12.16 4.74 -18.43
C LEU A 232 13.03 4.66 -19.67
N SER A 233 12.44 4.41 -20.85
CA SER A 233 13.14 4.44 -22.12
C SER A 233 13.73 5.83 -22.40
N ASP A 234 12.92 6.89 -22.31
CA ASP A 234 13.37 8.27 -22.50
C ASP A 234 14.55 8.61 -21.57
N GLN A 235 14.44 8.21 -20.29
CA GLN A 235 15.50 8.39 -19.31
C GLN A 235 16.75 7.59 -19.67
N ALA A 236 16.60 6.31 -20.04
CA ALA A 236 17.70 5.44 -20.41
C ALA A 236 18.47 6.00 -21.62
N TRP A 237 17.76 6.45 -22.66
CA TRP A 237 18.37 7.05 -23.85
C TRP A 237 19.10 8.37 -23.54
N GLN A 238 18.52 9.22 -22.69
CA GLN A 238 19.17 10.44 -22.23
C GLN A 238 20.47 10.14 -21.45
N GLU A 239 20.44 9.12 -20.59
CA GLU A 239 21.61 8.69 -19.83
C GLU A 239 22.66 8.01 -20.71
N VAL A 240 22.28 7.20 -21.70
CA VAL A 240 23.19 6.65 -22.72
C VAL A 240 23.97 7.76 -23.42
N ALA A 241 23.28 8.81 -23.87
CA ALA A 241 23.90 9.94 -24.55
C ALA A 241 24.87 10.73 -23.65
N THR A 242 24.60 10.75 -22.34
CA THR A 242 25.42 11.48 -21.36
C THR A 242 26.62 10.66 -20.87
N LEU A 243 26.40 9.38 -20.56
CA LEU A 243 27.36 8.50 -19.91
C LEU A 243 28.30 7.81 -20.92
N GLY A 244 27.80 7.49 -22.12
CA GLY A 244 28.57 6.79 -23.15
C GLY A 244 29.12 5.46 -22.63
N ASP A 245 30.45 5.27 -22.68
CA ASP A 245 31.16 4.09 -22.14
C ASP A 245 31.67 4.28 -20.70
N GLN A 246 31.43 5.43 -20.07
CA GLN A 246 31.94 5.68 -18.72
C GLN A 246 31.19 4.81 -17.70
N PRO A 247 31.84 4.32 -16.62
CA PRO A 247 31.14 3.56 -15.58
C PRO A 247 30.05 4.39 -14.89
N ALA A 248 28.92 3.76 -14.58
CA ALA A 248 27.89 4.36 -13.76
C ALA A 248 28.40 4.56 -12.32
N GLN A 249 27.99 5.65 -11.67
CA GLN A 249 28.38 5.96 -10.30
C GLN A 249 27.16 5.92 -9.38
N ARG A 250 27.26 5.17 -8.27
CA ARG A 250 26.20 5.07 -7.25
C ARG A 250 25.67 6.42 -6.77
N THR A 251 26.55 7.42 -6.67
CA THR A 251 26.24 8.75 -6.13
C THR A 251 25.71 9.74 -7.16
N ALA A 252 25.75 9.40 -8.45
CA ALA A 252 25.33 10.32 -9.52
C ALA A 252 23.80 10.42 -9.67
N GLY A 253 23.05 9.48 -9.09
CA GLY A 253 21.63 9.31 -9.39
C GLY A 253 21.41 8.83 -10.84
N GLY A 254 20.18 8.44 -11.17
CA GLY A 254 19.82 7.97 -12.52
C GLY A 254 19.59 6.46 -12.61
N LEU A 255 19.00 6.03 -13.73
CA LEU A 255 18.54 4.68 -14.01
C LEU A 255 19.68 3.68 -14.00
N PHE A 256 20.80 3.96 -14.69
CA PHE A 256 21.92 3.01 -14.70
C PHE A 256 22.68 2.97 -13.37
N GLY A 257 22.58 4.03 -12.56
CA GLY A 257 23.11 4.04 -11.20
C GLY A 257 22.25 3.26 -10.21
N SER A 258 20.96 3.04 -10.51
CA SER A 258 20.04 2.24 -9.71
C SER A 258 19.97 0.77 -10.11
N LEU A 259 20.66 0.34 -11.18
CA LEU A 259 20.78 -1.07 -11.55
C LEU A 259 21.79 -1.83 -10.66
N PRO A 260 21.77 -3.17 -10.64
CA PRO A 260 22.72 -3.98 -9.89
C PRO A 260 24.18 -3.64 -10.18
N ARG A 261 25.05 -3.74 -9.17
CA ARG A 261 26.46 -3.31 -9.24
C ARG A 261 27.24 -3.97 -10.39
N VAL A 262 26.91 -5.21 -10.71
CA VAL A 262 27.51 -5.98 -11.81
C VAL A 262 27.37 -5.28 -13.18
N THR A 263 26.35 -4.41 -13.33
CA THR A 263 26.07 -3.66 -14.56
C THR A 263 26.85 -2.33 -14.69
N TRP A 264 27.46 -1.82 -13.63
CA TRP A 264 27.93 -0.43 -13.62
C TRP A 264 29.07 -0.15 -14.61
N HIS A 265 29.86 -1.18 -14.95
CA HIS A 265 30.99 -1.05 -15.88
C HIS A 265 30.63 -1.44 -17.33
N GLN A 266 29.34 -1.70 -17.61
CA GLN A 266 28.90 -2.03 -18.95
C GLN A 266 29.02 -0.82 -19.89
N ASN A 267 29.25 -1.08 -21.17
CA ASN A 267 29.53 -0.05 -22.17
C ASN A 267 28.26 0.58 -22.76
N ALA A 268 28.41 1.56 -23.65
CA ALA A 268 27.30 2.23 -24.32
C ALA A 268 26.42 1.25 -25.10
N TYR A 269 26.99 0.21 -25.71
CA TYR A 269 26.23 -0.78 -26.47
C TYR A 269 25.26 -1.54 -25.56
N TRP A 270 25.74 -2.08 -24.44
CA TRP A 270 24.89 -2.76 -23.46
C TRP A 270 23.77 -1.84 -22.93
N ARG A 271 24.09 -0.56 -22.67
CA ARG A 271 23.09 0.41 -22.20
C ARG A 271 22.02 0.73 -23.24
N ARG A 272 22.39 0.77 -24.52
CA ARG A 272 21.41 0.88 -25.62
C ARG A 272 20.51 -0.35 -25.70
N GLN A 273 21.05 -1.54 -25.45
CA GLN A 273 20.25 -2.77 -25.40
C GLN A 273 19.25 -2.71 -24.23
N MET A 274 19.66 -2.21 -23.07
CA MET A 274 18.76 -1.99 -21.93
C MET A 274 17.68 -0.95 -22.25
N ALA A 275 18.05 0.19 -22.84
CA ALA A 275 17.10 1.21 -23.28
C ALA A 275 16.07 0.62 -24.26
N ARG A 276 16.54 -0.19 -25.20
CA ARG A 276 15.69 -0.90 -26.17
C ARG A 276 14.75 -1.92 -25.53
N ALA A 277 15.15 -2.57 -24.44
CA ALA A 277 14.26 -3.48 -23.71
C ALA A 277 13.00 -2.76 -23.19
N PHE A 278 13.13 -1.50 -22.72
CA PHE A 278 11.96 -0.68 -22.37
C PHE A 278 11.11 -0.34 -23.59
N ASP A 279 11.73 0.01 -24.73
CA ASP A 279 11.02 0.28 -25.99
C ASP A 279 10.22 -0.93 -26.48
N ASP A 280 10.82 -2.12 -26.42
CA ASP A 280 10.21 -3.37 -26.86
C ASP A 280 8.97 -3.72 -26.01
N LEU A 281 9.09 -3.64 -24.67
CA LEU A 281 7.97 -3.89 -23.77
C LEU A 281 6.88 -2.81 -23.88
N ALA A 282 7.26 -1.55 -24.11
CA ALA A 282 6.31 -0.47 -24.38
C ALA A 282 5.52 -0.74 -25.66
N ALA A 283 6.18 -1.23 -26.72
CA ALA A 283 5.53 -1.61 -27.97
C ALA A 283 4.57 -2.80 -27.80
N ASP A 284 4.91 -3.78 -26.97
CA ASP A 284 4.01 -4.90 -26.63
C ASP A 284 2.75 -4.40 -25.92
N CYS A 285 2.91 -3.51 -24.93
CA CYS A 285 1.79 -2.88 -24.25
C CYS A 285 0.88 -2.12 -25.23
N ALA A 286 1.44 -1.42 -26.21
CA ALA A 286 0.69 -0.63 -27.19
C ALA A 286 0.00 -1.48 -28.26
N SER A 287 0.55 -2.65 -28.61
CA SER A 287 0.04 -3.52 -29.66
C SER A 287 -1.02 -4.52 -29.21
N GLY A 288 -1.23 -4.65 -27.89
CA GLY A 288 -2.12 -5.67 -27.32
C GLY A 288 -1.52 -7.07 -27.32
N ALA A 289 -0.23 -7.21 -27.67
CA ALA A 289 0.50 -8.47 -27.56
C ALA A 289 0.63 -8.91 -26.10
N ASP A 290 1.03 -10.16 -25.90
CA ASP A 290 1.40 -10.63 -24.57
C ASP A 290 2.65 -9.90 -24.08
N VAL A 291 2.63 -9.46 -22.82
CA VAL A 291 3.72 -8.67 -22.22
C VAL A 291 4.51 -9.61 -21.33
N GLY A 292 5.48 -10.30 -21.92
CA GLY A 292 6.36 -11.23 -21.23
C GLY A 292 7.83 -10.96 -21.55
N PRO A 293 8.74 -11.00 -20.57
CA PRO A 293 10.16 -10.82 -20.82
C PRO A 293 10.73 -12.02 -21.57
N ARG A 294 11.46 -11.77 -22.67
CA ARG A 294 12.08 -12.83 -23.49
C ARG A 294 13.57 -13.03 -23.19
N CYS A 295 14.13 -12.20 -22.33
CA CYS A 295 15.52 -12.25 -21.85
C CYS A 295 15.64 -11.52 -20.50
N THR A 296 16.72 -11.74 -19.76
CA THR A 296 16.96 -11.15 -18.43
C THR A 296 16.96 -9.62 -18.46
N GLY A 297 17.39 -9.01 -19.56
CA GLY A 297 17.34 -7.56 -19.74
C GLY A 297 15.90 -7.03 -19.85
N GLU A 298 15.00 -7.77 -20.51
CA GLU A 298 13.56 -7.43 -20.54
C GLU A 298 12.92 -7.70 -19.17
N GLU A 299 13.32 -8.74 -18.46
CA GLU A 299 12.85 -9.04 -17.09
C GLU A 299 13.19 -7.89 -16.13
N MET A 300 14.45 -7.46 -16.10
CA MET A 300 14.87 -6.28 -15.34
C MET A 300 14.11 -5.02 -15.76
N ALA A 301 13.91 -4.82 -17.07
CA ALA A 301 13.16 -3.67 -17.58
C ALA A 301 11.70 -3.68 -17.11
N LEU A 302 11.07 -4.86 -17.08
CA LEU A 302 9.69 -5.02 -16.65
C LEU A 302 9.54 -4.80 -15.14
N HIS A 303 10.47 -5.28 -14.30
CA HIS A 303 10.47 -4.99 -12.87
C HIS A 303 10.53 -3.47 -12.60
N LEU A 304 11.45 -2.78 -13.29
CA LEU A 304 11.54 -1.33 -13.19
C LEU A 304 10.30 -0.63 -13.72
N GLY A 305 9.71 -1.15 -14.80
CA GLY A 305 8.45 -0.68 -15.39
C GLY A 305 7.29 -0.74 -14.40
N ILE A 306 7.09 -1.90 -13.75
CA ILE A 306 6.04 -2.10 -12.73
C ILE A 306 6.28 -1.20 -11.52
N ALA A 307 7.50 -1.15 -10.99
CA ALA A 307 7.84 -0.26 -9.87
C ALA A 307 7.56 1.21 -10.23
N ARG A 308 7.90 1.63 -11.45
CA ARG A 308 7.61 2.98 -11.94
C ARG A 308 6.11 3.22 -12.11
N ALA A 309 5.36 2.23 -12.58
CA ALA A 309 3.91 2.31 -12.74
C ALA A 309 3.19 2.42 -11.38
N GLN A 310 3.62 1.63 -10.38
CA GLN A 310 3.19 1.76 -8.99
C GLN A 310 3.41 3.19 -8.46
N ASP A 311 4.60 3.75 -8.70
CA ASP A 311 4.93 5.12 -8.33
C ASP A 311 4.05 6.16 -9.02
N LEU A 312 3.70 5.96 -10.30
CA LEU A 312 2.80 6.85 -11.03
C LEU A 312 1.38 6.80 -10.46
N THR A 313 0.85 5.60 -10.18
CA THR A 313 -0.47 5.42 -9.56
C THR A 313 -0.54 6.08 -8.19
N ARG A 314 0.50 5.94 -7.37
CA ARG A 314 0.57 6.53 -6.03
C ARG A 314 0.77 8.04 -6.05
N ASN A 315 1.74 8.52 -6.81
CA ASN A 315 2.28 9.88 -6.66
C ASN A 315 1.79 10.85 -7.76
N ARG A 316 1.23 10.35 -8.86
CA ARG A 316 0.76 11.13 -10.01
C ARG A 316 -0.68 10.75 -10.42
N PRO A 317 -1.66 10.70 -9.50
CA PRO A 317 -3.01 10.19 -9.79
C PRO A 317 -3.75 10.95 -10.90
N ARG A 318 -3.47 12.25 -11.08
CA ARG A 318 -4.04 13.03 -12.19
C ARG A 318 -3.52 12.57 -13.55
N LEU A 319 -2.21 12.29 -13.64
CA LEU A 319 -1.61 11.79 -14.87
C LEU A 319 -2.19 10.41 -15.21
N VAL A 320 -2.27 9.51 -14.22
CA VAL A 320 -2.88 8.19 -14.42
C VAL A 320 -4.33 8.28 -14.89
N ARG A 321 -5.15 9.13 -14.24
CA ARG A 321 -6.53 9.37 -14.67
C ARG A 321 -6.61 9.85 -16.12
N ASP A 322 -5.72 10.76 -16.53
CA ASP A 322 -5.70 11.29 -17.89
C ASP A 322 -5.22 10.22 -18.90
N THR A 323 -4.25 9.37 -18.50
CA THR A 323 -3.74 8.25 -19.31
C THR A 323 -4.79 7.17 -19.57
N VAL A 324 -5.61 6.86 -18.57
CA VAL A 324 -6.63 5.80 -18.66
C VAL A 324 -8.02 6.32 -19.08
N ALA A 325 -8.10 7.60 -19.44
CA ALA A 325 -9.34 8.24 -19.82
C ALA A 325 -9.96 7.54 -21.05
N GLY A 326 -11.20 7.07 -20.90
CA GLY A 326 -11.94 6.39 -21.98
C GLY A 326 -11.71 4.89 -22.07
N LEU A 327 -10.85 4.30 -21.22
CA LEU A 327 -10.69 2.85 -21.09
C LEU A 327 -11.70 2.28 -20.08
N PRO A 328 -12.18 1.03 -20.29
CA PRO A 328 -13.08 0.36 -19.35
C PRO A 328 -12.43 0.25 -17.97
N GLU A 329 -13.24 0.40 -16.92
CA GLU A 329 -12.80 0.16 -15.55
C GLU A 329 -12.97 -1.31 -15.21
N GLU A 330 -11.92 -1.90 -14.66
CA GLU A 330 -11.90 -3.29 -14.27
C GLU A 330 -11.42 -3.44 -12.84
N ARG A 331 -11.79 -4.56 -12.24
CA ARG A 331 -11.63 -4.77 -10.82
C ARG A 331 -10.17 -4.96 -10.42
N ALA A 332 -9.42 -5.64 -11.27
CA ALA A 332 -7.98 -5.87 -11.17
C ALA A 332 -7.13 -4.66 -11.61
N ASP A 333 -7.75 -3.49 -11.90
CA ASP A 333 -7.00 -2.30 -12.32
C ASP A 333 -5.90 -1.94 -11.30
N PHE A 334 -4.67 -1.83 -11.81
CA PHE A 334 -3.47 -1.45 -11.07
C PHE A 334 -3.12 -2.43 -9.94
N ASP A 335 -3.47 -3.71 -10.08
CA ASP A 335 -2.92 -4.77 -9.23
C ASP A 335 -1.49 -5.12 -9.67
N TRP A 336 -0.57 -4.25 -9.26
CA TRP A 336 0.83 -4.37 -9.63
C TRP A 336 1.53 -5.55 -8.96
N ASP A 337 1.01 -6.03 -7.83
CA ASP A 337 1.56 -7.20 -7.13
C ASP A 337 1.17 -8.46 -7.93
N ALA A 338 -0.11 -8.59 -8.32
CA ALA A 338 -0.53 -9.66 -9.24
C ALA A 338 0.21 -9.61 -10.59
N CYS A 339 0.47 -8.41 -11.14
CA CYS A 339 1.31 -8.26 -12.33
C CYS A 339 2.73 -8.77 -12.09
N SER A 340 3.31 -8.53 -10.92
CA SER A 340 4.66 -8.99 -10.57
C SER A 340 4.73 -10.51 -10.37
N ASP A 341 3.63 -11.14 -9.97
CA ASP A 341 3.58 -12.59 -9.78
C ASP A 341 3.33 -13.34 -11.09
N VAL A 342 2.55 -12.78 -12.01
CA VAL A 342 2.12 -13.49 -13.23
C VAL A 342 2.94 -13.16 -14.47
N LEU A 343 3.49 -11.95 -14.59
CA LEU A 343 4.28 -11.59 -15.78
C LEU A 343 5.71 -12.15 -15.75
N PHE A 344 6.09 -12.85 -14.68
CA PHE A 344 7.43 -13.38 -14.45
C PHE A 344 7.36 -14.89 -14.20
N GLN A 345 8.34 -15.63 -14.72
CA GLN A 345 8.49 -17.07 -14.42
C GLN A 345 9.18 -17.28 -13.07
N ASP A 346 10.14 -16.42 -12.75
CA ASP A 346 10.85 -16.33 -11.48
C ASP A 346 11.28 -14.87 -11.22
N HIS A 347 11.90 -14.62 -10.06
CA HIS A 347 12.39 -13.29 -9.65
C HIS A 347 13.91 -13.31 -9.43
N ASP A 348 14.63 -14.23 -10.07
CA ASP A 348 16.05 -14.50 -9.77
C ASP A 348 16.92 -13.29 -10.11
N VAL A 349 16.56 -12.50 -11.13
CA VAL A 349 17.29 -11.28 -11.49
C VAL A 349 17.35 -10.26 -10.36
N LEU A 350 16.36 -10.26 -9.45
CA LEU A 350 16.33 -9.35 -8.30
C LEU A 350 17.36 -9.72 -7.22
N MET A 351 17.84 -10.96 -7.21
CA MET A 351 18.91 -11.38 -6.29
C MET A 351 20.22 -10.61 -6.53
N LEU A 352 20.44 -10.07 -7.74
CA LEU A 352 21.61 -9.25 -8.07
C LEU A 352 21.70 -7.92 -7.28
N PHE A 353 20.62 -7.52 -6.61
CA PHE A 353 20.62 -6.35 -5.72
C PHE A 353 21.15 -6.67 -4.31
N ASP A 354 21.16 -7.93 -3.89
CA ASP A 354 21.64 -8.33 -2.58
C ASP A 354 23.17 -8.48 -2.58
N ASN A 355 23.86 -7.55 -1.91
CA ASN A 355 25.32 -7.58 -1.82
C ASN A 355 25.85 -8.83 -1.08
N SER A 356 25.01 -9.53 -0.31
CA SER A 356 25.39 -10.79 0.32
C SER A 356 25.49 -11.96 -0.67
N LEU A 357 24.92 -11.79 -1.87
CA LEU A 357 24.94 -12.74 -2.98
C LEU A 357 25.89 -12.31 -4.11
N ASP A 358 26.80 -11.34 -3.88
CA ASP A 358 27.81 -10.92 -4.86
C ASP A 358 28.56 -12.15 -5.43
N GLY A 359 28.54 -12.33 -6.76
CA GLY A 359 29.12 -13.49 -7.45
C GLY A 359 28.10 -14.54 -7.90
N ILE A 360 26.82 -14.39 -7.56
CA ILE A 360 25.74 -15.29 -8.02
C ILE A 360 25.53 -15.25 -9.54
N GLU A 361 26.01 -14.20 -10.22
CA GLU A 361 26.00 -14.09 -11.67
C GLU A 361 26.95 -15.05 -12.39
N ASP A 362 27.92 -15.65 -11.66
CA ASP A 362 28.93 -16.54 -12.24
C ASP A 362 28.32 -17.92 -12.56
N PRO A 363 28.23 -18.33 -13.84
CA PRO A 363 27.65 -19.61 -14.23
C PRO A 363 28.45 -20.82 -13.73
N GLU A 364 29.73 -20.63 -13.36
CA GLU A 364 30.55 -21.69 -12.76
C GLU A 364 30.36 -21.82 -11.24
N GLY A 365 29.60 -20.91 -10.61
CA GLY A 365 29.37 -20.88 -9.17
C GLY A 365 28.37 -21.95 -8.69
N ASP A 366 28.68 -22.56 -7.53
CA ASP A 366 27.85 -23.62 -6.93
C ASP A 366 26.39 -23.17 -6.68
N VAL A 367 26.19 -21.91 -6.24
CA VAL A 367 24.86 -21.35 -5.97
C VAL A 367 24.05 -21.21 -7.26
N HIS A 368 24.65 -20.62 -8.30
CA HIS A 368 24.03 -20.42 -9.62
C HIS A 368 23.55 -21.75 -10.23
N GLN A 369 24.41 -22.78 -10.20
CA GLN A 369 24.06 -24.11 -10.72
C GLN A 369 23.03 -24.83 -9.86
N SER A 370 23.09 -24.66 -8.53
CA SER A 370 22.16 -25.32 -7.62
C SER A 370 20.73 -24.78 -7.71
N LEU A 371 20.58 -23.49 -8.02
CA LEU A 371 19.29 -22.82 -8.17
C LEU A 371 18.76 -22.86 -9.62
N GLY A 372 19.57 -23.33 -10.58
CA GLY A 372 19.16 -23.44 -11.98
C GLY A 372 19.03 -22.09 -12.69
N MET A 373 19.72 -21.06 -12.19
CA MET A 373 19.69 -19.71 -12.74
C MET A 373 20.26 -19.67 -14.15
N VAL A 374 19.76 -18.76 -14.98
CA VAL A 374 20.16 -18.61 -16.38
C VAL A 374 20.42 -17.14 -16.71
N ASN A 375 21.49 -16.86 -17.46
CA ASN A 375 21.81 -15.54 -18.05
C ASN A 375 21.97 -14.35 -17.07
N LEU A 376 22.32 -14.59 -15.80
CA LEU A 376 22.50 -13.50 -14.82
C LEU A 376 23.76 -12.64 -15.06
N ALA A 377 24.76 -13.14 -15.78
CA ALA A 377 25.92 -12.36 -16.18
C ALA A 377 25.50 -11.24 -17.17
N PRO A 378 25.91 -9.97 -16.98
CA PRO A 378 25.46 -8.87 -17.83
C PRO A 378 25.69 -9.05 -19.33
N SER A 379 26.73 -9.80 -19.73
CA SER A 379 26.99 -10.12 -21.14
C SER A 379 25.87 -10.93 -21.78
N ASP A 380 25.14 -11.71 -20.99
CA ASP A 380 24.13 -12.66 -21.43
C ASP A 380 22.71 -12.14 -21.25
N TRP A 381 22.53 -10.96 -20.63
CA TRP A 381 21.20 -10.40 -20.32
C TRP A 381 20.27 -10.29 -21.53
N PHE A 382 20.81 -10.10 -22.72
CA PHE A 382 20.03 -9.94 -23.95
C PHE A 382 20.02 -11.20 -24.83
N ALA A 383 20.55 -12.32 -24.32
CA ALA A 383 20.36 -13.62 -24.93
C ALA A 383 18.92 -14.09 -24.66
N PRO A 384 18.21 -14.58 -25.69
CA PRO A 384 16.83 -15.02 -25.51
C PRO A 384 16.77 -16.26 -24.60
N PHE A 385 15.74 -16.32 -23.75
CA PHE A 385 15.43 -17.52 -22.97
C PHE A 385 15.00 -18.67 -23.88
N ASP A 386 14.11 -18.38 -24.84
CA ASP A 386 13.72 -19.27 -25.93
C ASP A 386 14.12 -18.67 -27.29
N PRO A 387 14.97 -19.35 -28.09
CA PRO A 387 15.31 -18.92 -29.44
C PRO A 387 14.10 -18.75 -30.38
N GLU A 388 12.99 -19.47 -30.16
CA GLU A 388 11.80 -19.38 -31.00
C GLU A 388 10.99 -18.10 -30.73
N GLU A 389 11.09 -17.55 -29.52
CA GLU A 389 10.40 -16.33 -29.11
C GLU A 389 11.28 -15.07 -29.20
N ALA A 390 12.53 -15.23 -29.64
CA ALA A 390 13.51 -14.16 -29.72
C ALA A 390 13.01 -12.96 -30.56
N ARG A 391 13.27 -11.76 -30.05
CA ARG A 391 13.02 -10.51 -30.78
C ARG A 391 13.85 -10.46 -32.06
N ASP A 392 13.31 -9.87 -33.13
CA ASP A 392 14.04 -9.62 -34.37
C ASP A 392 15.33 -8.81 -34.08
N PRO A 393 16.53 -9.34 -34.35
CA PRO A 393 17.79 -8.65 -34.07
C PRO A 393 17.97 -7.36 -34.90
N ASP A 394 17.31 -7.26 -36.06
CA ASP A 394 17.43 -6.15 -37.01
C ASP A 394 16.38 -5.04 -36.80
N ARG A 395 15.59 -5.11 -35.73
CA ARG A 395 14.54 -4.11 -35.40
C ARG A 395 15.04 -2.69 -35.11
N GLY A 396 16.35 -2.50 -35.03
CA GLY A 396 16.99 -1.19 -34.84
C GLY A 396 16.86 -0.63 -33.40
N PHE A 397 17.14 0.67 -33.27
CA PHE A 397 16.95 1.46 -32.06
C PHE A 397 16.02 2.64 -32.39
N LEU A 398 15.03 2.93 -31.54
CA LEU A 398 14.11 4.06 -31.77
C LEU A 398 14.82 5.40 -31.71
N HIS A 399 15.89 5.50 -30.92
CA HIS A 399 16.74 6.68 -30.79
C HIS A 399 18.13 6.41 -31.42
N PRO A 400 18.59 7.25 -32.36
CA PRO A 400 19.86 7.07 -33.06
C PRO A 400 21.11 7.39 -32.23
#